data_AF-A0A925WLD5-F1
#
_entry.id   AF-A0A925WLD5-F1
#
_cell.length_a   1.000
_cell.length_b   1.000
_cell.length_c   1.000
_cell.angle_alpha   90.00
_cell.angle_beta   90.00
_cell.angle_gamma   90.00
#
_symmetry.space_group_name_H-M   'P 1'
#
loop_
_entity.id
_entity.type
_entity.pdbx_description
1 polymer ?
#
loop_
_entity_poly.entity_id
_entity_poly.type
_entity_poly.pdbx_seq_one_letter_code
_entity_poly.pdbx_strand_id
1 'polypeptide(L)'
;MVIRYLRAFIITVQRMLHGAIPTPKYPILAGWMQQATLLNDALLRTADQHQYPTQARLQLLFKVDGRAISMETVLQALRYHLTEEYPNLLRDETAHSLTAIYASNLNDQYRLTRLAESLAAQPVLQAAAQALAAHLAAIPSQESTPSVPK
;
A
#
# COMPACT_ATOMS: atom_id res chain seq x y z
N MET A 1 5.46 -9.86 -32.12
CA MET A 1 5.20 -9.28 -30.77
C MET A 1 6.43 -8.68 -30.10
N VAL A 2 7.63 -9.27 -30.25
CA VAL A 2 8.90 -8.79 -29.64
C VAL A 2 9.28 -7.35 -30.02
N ILE A 3 9.01 -6.93 -31.26
CA ILE A 3 9.36 -5.57 -31.78
C ILE A 3 8.61 -4.44 -31.06
N ARG A 4 7.38 -4.70 -30.55
CA ARG A 4 6.59 -3.67 -29.84
C ARG A 4 7.14 -3.41 -28.44
N TYR A 5 7.59 -4.45 -27.74
CA TYR A 5 8.19 -4.34 -26.41
C TYR A 5 9.57 -3.69 -26.45
N LEU A 6 10.38 -4.00 -27.48
CA LEU A 6 11.68 -3.37 -27.66
C LEU A 6 11.56 -1.86 -27.90
N ARG A 7 10.57 -1.43 -28.71
CA ARG A 7 10.27 -0.02 -28.93
C ARG A 7 9.78 0.66 -27.66
N ALA A 8 8.88 0.04 -26.90
CA ALA A 8 8.41 0.59 -25.64
C ALA A 8 9.56 0.79 -24.64
N PHE A 9 10.46 -0.19 -24.53
CA PHE A 9 11.64 -0.10 -23.66
C PHE A 9 12.59 1.04 -24.08
N ILE A 10 12.91 1.14 -25.38
CA ILE A 10 13.78 2.21 -25.90
C ILE A 10 13.16 3.60 -25.68
N ILE A 11 11.85 3.75 -25.92
CA ILE A 11 11.13 5.01 -25.69
C ILE A 11 11.15 5.39 -24.21
N THR A 12 10.95 4.43 -23.31
CA THR A 12 11.00 4.68 -21.85
C THR A 12 12.40 5.09 -21.39
N VAL A 13 13.45 4.44 -21.89
CA VAL A 13 14.85 4.79 -21.57
C VAL A 13 15.22 6.16 -22.15
N GLN A 14 14.83 6.46 -23.40
CA GLN A 14 15.04 7.79 -23.99
C GLN A 14 14.31 8.88 -23.20
N ARG A 15 13.09 8.61 -22.73
CA ARG A 15 12.33 9.57 -21.91
C ARG A 15 12.93 9.76 -20.52
N MET A 16 13.49 8.71 -19.91
CA MET A 16 14.26 8.82 -18.67
C MET A 16 15.52 9.67 -18.84
N LEU A 17 16.25 9.51 -19.95
CA LEU A 17 17.45 10.30 -20.26
C LEU A 17 17.17 11.77 -20.56
N HIS A 18 15.96 12.10 -21.04
CA HIS A 18 15.52 13.48 -21.31
C HIS A 18 14.74 14.12 -20.14
N GLY A 19 14.72 13.50 -18.95
CA GLY A 19 14.02 14.04 -17.77
C GLY A 19 12.49 14.07 -17.87
N ALA A 20 11.91 13.47 -18.91
CA ALA A 20 10.48 13.40 -19.15
C ALA A 20 9.90 12.08 -18.59
N ILE A 21 10.19 11.79 -17.31
CA ILE A 21 9.35 10.84 -16.58
C ILE A 21 7.99 11.54 -16.48
N PRO A 22 6.89 10.99 -17.01
CA PRO A 22 5.58 11.59 -16.82
C PRO A 22 5.37 11.71 -15.32
N THR A 23 5.32 12.94 -14.82
CA THR A 23 5.10 13.19 -13.40
C THR A 23 3.76 12.55 -13.07
N PRO A 24 3.70 11.60 -12.12
CA PRO A 24 2.44 10.99 -11.74
C PRO A 24 1.50 12.12 -11.33
N LYS A 25 0.25 12.06 -11.79
CA LYS A 25 -0.78 13.06 -11.49
C LYS A 25 -0.94 13.30 -9.98
N TYR A 26 -0.67 12.25 -9.21
CA TYR A 26 -0.76 12.20 -7.76
C TYR A 26 0.60 11.83 -7.15
N PRO A 27 1.62 12.72 -7.22
CA PRO A 27 2.99 12.35 -6.85
C PRO A 27 3.14 12.14 -5.34
N ILE A 28 2.41 12.92 -4.52
CA ILE A 28 2.41 12.79 -3.07
C ILE A 28 1.78 11.45 -2.65
N LEU A 29 0.64 11.09 -3.25
CA LEU A 29 -0.03 9.82 -2.97
C LEU A 29 0.81 8.64 -3.45
N ALA A 30 1.47 8.75 -4.61
CA ALA A 30 2.40 7.74 -5.10
C ALA A 30 3.57 7.50 -4.14
N GLY A 31 4.20 8.59 -3.65
CA GLY A 31 5.27 8.48 -2.65
C GLY A 31 4.79 7.88 -1.32
N TRP A 32 3.59 8.26 -0.87
CA TRP A 32 2.96 7.67 0.31
C TRP A 32 2.71 6.16 0.15
N MET A 33 2.22 5.71 -1.01
CA MET A 33 2.00 4.28 -1.31
C MET A 33 3.31 3.49 -1.35
N GLN A 34 4.35 4.08 -1.93
CA GLN A 34 5.67 3.45 -1.98
C GLN A 34 6.22 3.25 -0.55
N GLN A 35 6.14 4.28 0.30
CA GLN A 35 6.57 4.17 1.68
C GLN A 35 5.75 3.15 2.47
N ALA A 36 4.43 3.11 2.27
CA ALA A 36 3.56 2.11 2.89
C ALA A 36 3.95 0.68 2.48
N THR A 37 4.27 0.47 1.19
CA THR A 37 4.74 -0.82 0.68
C THR A 37 6.04 -1.24 1.36
N LEU A 38 7.00 -0.33 1.49
CA LEU A 38 8.27 -0.60 2.16
C LEU A 38 8.09 -0.96 3.64
N LEU A 39 7.19 -0.27 4.34
CA LEU A 39 6.85 -0.56 5.74
C LEU A 39 6.16 -1.92 5.89
N ASN A 40 5.24 -2.26 4.98
CA ASN A 40 4.57 -3.57 4.97
C ASN A 40 5.56 -4.71 4.70
N ASP A 41 6.44 -4.55 3.72
CA ASP A 41 7.50 -5.53 3.44
C ASP A 41 8.51 -5.65 4.59
N ALA A 42 8.80 -4.54 5.29
CA ALA A 42 9.61 -4.56 6.50
C ALA A 42 8.93 -5.36 7.62
N LEU A 43 7.63 -5.14 7.86
CA LEU A 43 6.85 -5.89 8.84
C LEU A 43 6.83 -7.39 8.52
N LEU A 44 6.67 -7.78 7.25
CA LEU A 44 6.74 -9.18 6.83
C LEU A 44 8.12 -9.79 7.13
N ARG A 45 9.21 -9.08 6.80
CA ARG A 45 10.58 -9.54 7.11
C ARG A 45 10.84 -9.63 8.62
N THR A 46 10.37 -8.66 9.39
CA THR A 46 10.46 -8.69 10.86
C THR A 46 9.68 -9.87 11.42
N ALA A 47 8.49 -10.17 10.88
CA ALA A 47 7.73 -11.34 11.26
C ALA A 47 8.50 -12.64 10.99
N ASP A 48 9.10 -12.78 9.81
CA ASP A 48 9.93 -13.95 9.47
C ASP A 48 11.11 -14.10 10.45
N GLN A 49 11.80 -13.00 10.80
CA GLN A 49 12.91 -13.00 11.75
C GLN A 49 12.49 -13.37 13.19
N HIS A 50 11.25 -13.07 13.56
CA HIS A 50 10.69 -13.30 14.89
C HIS A 50 9.81 -14.56 14.96
N GLN A 51 10.12 -15.59 14.17
CA GLN A 51 9.44 -16.90 14.19
C GLN A 51 7.98 -16.88 13.72
N TYR A 52 7.60 -15.89 12.93
CA TYR A 52 6.32 -15.85 12.22
C TYR A 52 6.53 -15.93 10.71
N PRO A 53 6.97 -17.10 10.18
CA PRO A 53 6.93 -17.33 8.73
C PRO A 53 5.49 -17.35 8.23
N THR A 54 5.30 -17.37 6.90
CA THR A 54 3.97 -17.34 6.26
C THR A 54 2.95 -18.28 6.90
N GLN A 55 3.30 -19.54 7.17
CA GLN A 55 2.38 -20.50 7.79
C GLN A 55 1.96 -20.10 9.21
N ALA A 56 2.88 -19.55 10.01
CA ALA A 56 2.56 -19.06 11.35
C ALA A 56 1.69 -17.80 11.29
N ARG A 57 1.92 -16.90 10.33
CA ARG A 57 1.07 -15.72 10.12
C ARG A 57 -0.34 -16.06 9.64
N LEU A 58 -0.50 -17.14 8.88
CA LEU A 58 -1.82 -17.68 8.52
C LEU A 58 -2.58 -18.23 9.74
N GLN A 59 -1.86 -18.75 10.74
CA GLN A 59 -2.43 -19.27 11.98
C GLN A 59 -2.61 -18.22 13.07
N LEU A 60 -1.94 -17.07 12.96
CA LEU A 60 -2.11 -15.93 13.85
C LEU A 60 -3.42 -15.21 13.50
N LEU A 61 -4.49 -15.65 14.16
CA LEU A 61 -5.83 -15.10 13.99
C LEU A 61 -6.12 -14.03 15.05
N PHE A 62 -6.77 -12.95 14.62
CA PHE A 62 -7.31 -11.92 15.49
C PHE A 62 -8.72 -11.53 15.05
N LYS A 63 -9.45 -10.86 15.94
CA LYS A 63 -10.85 -10.46 15.67
C LYS A 63 -10.92 -9.06 15.06
N VAL A 64 -11.63 -8.95 13.95
CA VAL A 64 -12.06 -7.69 13.34
C VAL A 64 -13.56 -7.78 13.11
N ASP A 65 -14.34 -6.89 13.75
CA ASP A 65 -15.81 -6.85 13.65
C ASP A 65 -16.48 -8.22 13.87
N GLY A 66 -15.99 -8.95 14.88
CA GLY A 66 -16.48 -10.27 15.26
C GLY A 66 -15.99 -11.43 14.37
N ARG A 67 -15.25 -11.15 13.29
CA ARG A 67 -14.70 -12.17 12.38
C ARG A 67 -13.24 -12.45 12.68
N ALA A 68 -12.85 -13.72 12.64
CA ALA A 68 -11.44 -14.10 12.71
C ALA A 68 -10.78 -13.85 11.35
N ILE A 69 -9.66 -13.13 11.34
CA ILE A 69 -8.82 -12.88 10.17
C ILE A 69 -7.37 -13.12 10.54
N SER A 70 -6.58 -13.63 9.58
CA SER A 70 -5.16 -13.91 9.82
C SER A 70 -4.29 -12.67 9.57
N MET A 71 -3.14 -12.60 10.25
CA MET A 71 -2.10 -11.60 9.98
C MET A 71 -1.69 -11.63 8.51
N GLU A 72 -1.46 -12.82 7.95
CA GLU A 72 -1.05 -12.95 6.54
C GLU A 72 -2.10 -12.35 5.59
N THR A 73 -3.38 -12.62 5.82
CA THR A 73 -4.47 -12.09 4.99
C THR A 73 -4.48 -10.56 5.00
N VAL A 74 -4.30 -9.93 6.16
CA VAL A 74 -4.29 -8.46 6.27
C VAL A 74 -3.08 -7.85 5.57
N LEU A 75 -1.88 -8.40 5.78
CA LEU A 75 -0.66 -7.85 5.19
C LEU A 75 -0.60 -8.06 3.67
N GLN A 76 -1.12 -9.18 3.17
CA GLN A 76 -1.20 -9.41 1.72
C GLN A 76 -2.29 -8.57 1.06
N ALA A 77 -3.45 -8.39 1.70
CA ALA A 77 -4.50 -7.50 1.20
C ALA A 77 -4.00 -6.06 1.08
N LEU A 78 -3.37 -5.53 2.13
CA LEU A 78 -2.77 -4.20 2.10
C LEU A 78 -1.70 -4.09 1.01
N ARG A 79 -0.81 -5.08 0.90
CA ARG A 79 0.20 -5.10 -0.15
C ARG A 79 -0.43 -5.02 -1.53
N TYR A 80 -1.45 -5.84 -1.78
CA TYR A 80 -2.20 -5.83 -3.04
C TYR A 80 -2.83 -4.45 -3.31
N HIS A 81 -3.46 -3.83 -2.32
CA HIS A 81 -4.03 -2.50 -2.48
C HIS A 81 -2.95 -1.47 -2.87
N LEU A 82 -1.79 -1.48 -2.19
CA LEU A 82 -0.72 -0.53 -2.42
C LEU A 82 0.03 -0.72 -3.75
N THR A 83 0.20 -1.96 -4.21
CA THR A 83 1.02 -2.25 -5.39
C THR A 83 0.22 -2.44 -6.68
N GLU A 84 -1.06 -2.82 -6.57
CA GLU A 84 -1.91 -3.13 -7.72
C GLU A 84 -3.15 -2.24 -7.77
N GLU A 85 -4.01 -2.30 -6.75
CA GLU A 85 -5.33 -1.66 -6.81
C GLU A 85 -5.24 -0.14 -6.87
N TYR A 86 -4.57 0.50 -5.92
CA TYR A 86 -4.47 1.95 -5.87
C TYR A 86 -3.75 2.52 -7.11
N PRO A 87 -2.61 1.95 -7.57
CA PRO A 87 -2.01 2.38 -8.83
C PRO A 87 -2.96 2.26 -10.04
N ASN A 88 -3.79 1.23 -10.10
CA ASN A 88 -4.78 1.08 -11.17
C ASN A 88 -5.89 2.14 -11.05
N LEU A 89 -6.42 2.38 -9.85
CA LEU A 89 -7.42 3.42 -9.58
C LEU A 89 -6.94 4.81 -9.96
N LEU A 90 -5.66 5.12 -9.72
CA LEU A 90 -5.04 6.40 -10.09
C LEU A 90 -4.73 6.52 -11.58
N ARG A 91 -4.61 5.39 -12.31
CA ARG A 91 -4.34 5.39 -13.75
C ARG A 91 -5.60 5.60 -14.57
N ASP A 92 -6.67 4.88 -14.23
CA ASP A 92 -7.93 4.89 -15.00
C ASP A 92 -8.87 6.02 -14.57
N GLU A 93 -8.64 6.57 -13.38
CA GLU A 93 -9.24 7.79 -12.80
C GLU A 93 -10.72 8.02 -13.15
N THR A 94 -11.58 7.34 -12.40
CA THR A 94 -13.01 7.67 -12.34
C THR A 94 -13.27 8.73 -11.27
N ALA A 95 -14.45 9.33 -11.29
CA ALA A 95 -14.90 10.28 -10.26
C ALA A 95 -14.84 9.70 -8.82
N HIS A 96 -14.80 8.37 -8.68
CA HIS A 96 -14.79 7.67 -7.39
C HIS A 96 -13.44 7.02 -7.04
N SER A 97 -12.43 7.12 -7.90
CA SER A 97 -11.13 6.45 -7.67
C SER A 97 -10.48 6.89 -6.36
N LEU A 98 -10.42 8.20 -6.08
CA LEU A 98 -9.87 8.70 -4.82
C LEU A 98 -10.72 8.27 -3.62
N THR A 99 -12.05 8.29 -3.75
CA THR A 99 -12.96 7.84 -2.68
C THR A 99 -12.72 6.36 -2.35
N ALA A 100 -12.55 5.51 -3.36
CA ALA A 100 -12.24 4.10 -3.17
C ALA A 100 -10.90 3.91 -2.44
N ILE A 101 -9.85 4.65 -2.82
CA ILE A 101 -8.55 4.60 -2.12
C ILE A 101 -8.70 5.00 -0.65
N TYR A 102 -9.36 6.12 -0.36
CA TYR A 102 -9.53 6.58 1.02
C TYR A 102 -10.36 5.59 1.87
N ALA A 103 -11.43 5.04 1.29
CA ALA A 103 -12.28 4.06 1.98
C ALA A 103 -11.56 2.73 2.23
N SER A 104 -10.83 2.21 1.24
CA SER A 104 -10.01 1.00 1.39
C SER A 104 -8.90 1.22 2.42
N ASN A 105 -8.21 2.36 2.37
CA ASN A 105 -7.15 2.70 3.32
C ASN A 105 -7.66 2.78 4.77
N LEU A 106 -8.86 3.35 4.97
CA LEU A 106 -9.48 3.40 6.30
C LEU A 106 -9.71 1.99 6.87
N ASN A 107 -10.18 1.06 6.02
CA ASN A 107 -10.36 -0.34 6.42
C ASN A 107 -9.03 -1.04 6.74
N ASP A 108 -7.99 -0.79 5.94
CA ASP A 108 -6.66 -1.38 6.18
C ASP A 108 -6.01 -0.84 7.45
N GLN A 109 -6.09 0.47 7.67
CA GLN A 109 -5.62 1.13 8.89
C GLN A 109 -6.30 0.52 10.13
N TYR A 110 -7.63 0.33 10.08
CA TYR A 110 -8.38 -0.28 11.17
C TYR A 110 -7.91 -1.72 11.44
N ARG A 111 -7.79 -2.55 10.39
CA ARG A 111 -7.30 -3.94 10.52
C ARG A 111 -5.89 -4.00 11.09
N LEU A 112 -4.98 -3.12 10.66
CA LEU A 112 -3.62 -3.04 11.20
C LEU A 112 -3.59 -2.60 12.65
N THR A 113 -4.47 -1.68 13.05
CA THR A 113 -4.61 -1.27 14.44
C THR A 113 -5.03 -2.45 15.32
N ARG A 114 -6.02 -3.24 14.86
CA ARG A 114 -6.44 -4.48 15.54
C ARG A 114 -5.35 -5.55 15.56
N LEU A 115 -4.57 -5.68 14.49
CA LEU A 115 -3.41 -6.56 14.47
C LEU A 115 -2.38 -6.14 15.53
N ALA A 116 -2.05 -4.85 15.59
CA ALA A 116 -1.11 -4.31 16.57
C ALA A 116 -1.56 -4.54 18.03
N GLU A 117 -2.86 -4.41 18.31
CA GLU A 117 -3.44 -4.76 19.61
C GLU A 117 -3.25 -6.24 19.94
N SER A 118 -3.48 -7.14 18.96
CA SER A 118 -3.31 -8.59 19.14
C SER A 118 -1.85 -9.02 19.36
N LEU A 119 -0.90 -8.20 18.91
CA LEU A 119 0.54 -8.43 19.01
C LEU A 119 1.16 -7.87 20.30
N ALA A 120 0.37 -7.51 21.32
CA ALA A 120 0.88 -6.91 22.55
C ALA A 120 1.99 -7.74 23.26
N ALA A 121 2.00 -9.07 23.09
CA ALA A 121 3.05 -9.94 23.63
C ALA A 121 4.34 -9.96 22.78
N GLN A 122 4.33 -9.34 21.60
CA GLN A 122 5.42 -9.30 20.62
C GLN A 122 5.77 -7.84 20.31
N PRO A 123 6.50 -7.14 21.21
CA PRO A 123 6.66 -5.69 21.16
C PRO A 123 7.30 -5.17 19.86
N VAL A 124 8.21 -5.95 19.26
CA VAL A 124 8.86 -5.58 17.99
C VAL A 124 7.84 -5.60 16.83
N LEU A 125 7.00 -6.64 16.75
CA LEU A 125 5.97 -6.74 15.72
C LEU A 125 4.84 -5.76 15.95
N GLN A 126 4.46 -5.54 17.22
CA GLN A 126 3.50 -4.53 17.60
C GLN A 126 3.96 -3.14 17.14
N ALA A 127 5.20 -2.75 17.46
CA ALA A 127 5.75 -1.45 17.07
C ALA A 127 5.78 -1.27 15.54
N ALA A 128 6.18 -2.31 14.80
CA ALA A 128 6.17 -2.28 13.34
C ALA A 128 4.76 -2.16 12.75
N ALA A 129 3.77 -2.89 13.29
CA ALA A 129 2.38 -2.78 12.88
C ALA A 129 1.78 -1.39 13.22
N GLN A 130 2.13 -0.82 14.38
CA GLN A 130 1.72 0.54 14.78
C GLN A 130 2.34 1.60 13.87
N ALA A 131 3.61 1.48 13.52
CA ALA A 131 4.28 2.41 12.62
C ALA A 131 3.62 2.40 11.23
N LEU A 132 3.29 1.21 10.71
CA LEU A 132 2.55 1.09 9.45
C LEU A 132 1.13 1.68 9.56
N ALA A 133 0.39 1.37 10.62
CA ALA A 133 -0.95 1.94 10.85
C ALA A 133 -0.92 3.47 10.94
N ALA A 134 0.07 4.04 11.63
CA ALA A 134 0.26 5.49 11.73
C ALA A 134 0.57 6.12 10.37
N HIS A 135 1.38 5.46 9.54
CA HIS A 135 1.64 5.91 8.17
C HIS A 135 0.37 5.89 7.31
N LEU A 136 -0.48 4.85 7.44
CA LEU A 136 -1.76 4.80 6.74
C LEU A 136 -2.74 5.88 7.21
N ALA A 137 -2.73 6.22 8.49
CA ALA A 137 -3.52 7.31 9.06
C ALA A 137 -3.12 8.68 8.48
N ALA A 138 -1.84 8.83 8.10
CA ALA A 138 -1.29 10.02 7.48
C ALA A 138 -1.44 10.04 5.95
N ILE A 139 -2.45 9.36 5.39
CA ILE A 139 -2.73 9.41 3.95
C ILE A 139 -2.92 10.88 3.50
N PRO A 140 -2.21 11.33 2.46
CA PRO A 140 -2.29 12.72 2.03
C PRO A 140 -3.68 13.03 1.47
N SER A 141 -4.28 14.13 1.93
CA SER A 141 -5.45 14.72 1.28
C SER A 141 -5.00 15.28 -0.07
N GLN A 142 -5.68 14.90 -1.15
CA GLN A 142 -5.52 15.62 -2.41
C GLN A 142 -6.30 16.93 -2.29
N GLU A 143 -5.64 18.02 -1.91
CA GLU A 143 -6.18 19.33 -2.25
C GLU A 143 -6.30 19.38 -3.76
N SER A 144 -7.52 19.59 -4.26
CA SER A 144 -7.84 19.71 -5.67
C SER A 144 -6.83 20.64 -6.33
N THR A 145 -6.03 20.12 -7.27
CA THR A 145 -5.34 20.99 -8.22
C THR A 145 -6.41 21.84 -8.88
N PRO A 146 -6.28 23.18 -8.90
CA PRO A 146 -7.31 24.06 -9.43
C PRO A 146 -7.65 23.60 -10.84
N SER A 147 -8.93 23.33 -11.08
CA SER A 147 -9.46 23.03 -12.40
C SER A 147 -8.96 24.10 -13.37
N VAL A 148 -8.16 23.71 -14.35
CA VAL A 148 -7.88 24.60 -15.48
C VAL A 148 -9.23 24.89 -16.14
N PRO A 149 -9.70 26.15 -16.17
CA PRO A 149 -10.94 26.47 -16.85
C PRO A 149 -10.77 26.14 -18.34
N LYS A 150 -11.76 25.44 -18.89
CA LYS A 150 -11.90 25.22 -20.34
C LYS A 150 -12.16 26.53 -21.07
#